data_AF-A0AAN7BDD6-F1
#
_entry.id   AF-A0AAN7BDD6-F1
#
_cell.length_a   1.000
_cell.length_b   1.000
_cell.length_c   1.000
_cell.angle_alpha   90.00
_cell.angle_beta   90.00
_cell.angle_gamma   90.00
#
_symmetry.space_group_name_H-M   'P 1'
#
loop_
_entity.id
_entity.type
_entity.pdbx_description
1 polymer ?
#
loop_
_entity_poly.entity_id
_entity_poly.type
_entity_poly.pdbx_seq_one_letter_code
_entity_poly.pdbx_strand_id
1 'polypeptide(L)'
;MDNLRSQKLHIPNLWPAFEGWKRGVNSLYYPVRQDPETGKPFGDVDTIDGKSRLKRSIDLRLGELFRDDLVKLEKAKAVDIGLFASCLFPDSPYEILETAAFYCIWLFFWDDAIDSSDTGDNDIASTAEAGREYCRKSVSFIRCCLRLPEKDHPVRCPAPTKVCASFEDVADRVREAWERGRKNPVDRWEYGLESFQKSLEMYMNACVVEQAWRLSSLGFQVPPEKEFWGWRLGTSSVNAFLNLSVILKDVYLYRDQLEFTDQKLAFHVNKLVVCINELFSLKKELKDRTGHMNLILITMYGSRDLNNLDAAIQKIVNDIHSHAAIFNRLARTSQFRRSPSQEAREQFDKMVAAYQAVVDCRFAFLHRESEVWHIAKGPTASSGWWVFGHPVSSFVVAIGSHPWDKVRGKKRKCTLLMIHTKMLVFSFFFRVLGSSGVVMSAPVGGTSINGALRVVRPNQADEVLHIPTHPPP
;
A
#
# COMPACT_ATOMS: atom_id res chain seq x y z
N MET A 1 16.04 -17.42 -0.22
CA MET A 1 15.01 -16.83 -1.10
C MET A 1 14.74 -17.66 -2.35
N ASP A 2 15.76 -18.11 -3.11
CA ASP A 2 15.52 -18.85 -4.36
C ASP A 2 14.70 -20.14 -4.16
N ASN A 3 14.95 -20.88 -3.07
CA ASN A 3 14.17 -22.06 -2.70
C ASN A 3 12.69 -21.77 -2.40
N LEU A 4 12.33 -20.53 -2.06
CA LEU A 4 10.95 -20.14 -1.72
C LEU A 4 10.16 -19.73 -2.97
N ARG A 5 10.82 -19.31 -4.05
CA ARG A 5 10.16 -18.86 -5.28
C ARG A 5 9.33 -19.96 -5.97
N SER A 6 9.75 -21.21 -5.80
CA SER A 6 9.06 -22.39 -6.35
C SER A 6 8.01 -22.98 -5.41
N GLN A 7 8.00 -22.59 -4.13
CA GLN A 7 7.07 -23.15 -3.16
C GLN A 7 5.65 -22.59 -3.35
N LYS A 8 4.66 -23.46 -3.16
CA LYS A 8 3.26 -23.08 -3.16
C LYS A 8 2.91 -22.51 -1.79
N LEU A 9 2.68 -21.19 -1.74
CA LEU A 9 2.09 -20.56 -0.55
C LEU A 9 0.67 -21.08 -0.34
N HIS A 10 0.42 -21.66 0.83
CA HIS A 10 -0.92 -21.98 1.32
C HIS A 10 -1.33 -20.92 2.33
N ILE A 11 -2.21 -20.01 1.93
CA ILE A 11 -2.81 -19.02 2.83
C ILE A 11 -4.15 -19.60 3.30
N PRO A 12 -4.35 -19.85 4.60
CA PRO A 12 -5.63 -20.28 5.13
C PRO A 12 -6.75 -19.28 4.82
N ASN A 13 -8.00 -19.75 4.87
CA ASN A 13 -9.15 -18.88 4.72
C ASN A 13 -9.20 -17.82 5.84
N LEU A 14 -9.00 -16.55 5.50
CA LEU A 14 -9.04 -15.43 6.45
C LEU A 14 -10.46 -14.85 6.66
N TRP A 15 -11.46 -15.24 5.87
CA TRP A 15 -12.83 -14.73 6.00
C TRP A 15 -13.43 -14.85 7.41
N PRO A 16 -13.19 -15.92 8.19
CA PRO A 16 -13.70 -16.02 9.56
C PRO A 16 -13.14 -14.94 10.51
N ALA A 17 -11.95 -14.39 10.24
CA ALA A 17 -11.39 -13.31 11.08
C ALA A 17 -12.23 -12.02 11.02
N PHE A 18 -12.93 -11.81 9.90
CA PHE A 18 -13.72 -10.61 9.61
C PHE A 18 -15.22 -10.92 9.57
N GLU A 19 -15.66 -11.94 10.29
CA GLU A 19 -17.07 -12.26 10.43
C GLU A 19 -17.82 -11.09 11.09
N GLY A 20 -18.97 -10.73 10.52
CA GLY A 20 -19.79 -9.60 10.99
C GLY A 20 -19.28 -8.21 10.60
N TRP A 21 -18.15 -8.10 9.88
CA TRP A 21 -17.71 -6.82 9.33
C TRP A 21 -18.52 -6.51 8.08
N LYS A 22 -18.91 -5.25 7.91
CA LYS A 22 -19.61 -4.83 6.71
C LYS A 22 -18.67 -4.96 5.51
N ARG A 23 -19.12 -5.69 4.49
CA ARG A 23 -18.40 -5.89 3.23
C ARG A 23 -19.21 -5.27 2.11
N GLY A 24 -18.54 -4.82 1.07
CA GLY A 24 -19.23 -4.38 -0.13
C GLY A 24 -18.33 -3.67 -1.11
N VAL A 25 -18.80 -3.64 -2.35
CA VAL A 25 -18.30 -2.76 -3.39
C VAL A 25 -19.40 -1.75 -3.64
N ASN A 26 -19.07 -0.46 -3.66
CA ASN A 26 -20.03 0.58 -3.99
C ASN A 26 -20.70 0.30 -5.34
N SER A 27 -22.02 0.38 -5.39
CA SER A 27 -22.79 0.10 -6.61
C SER A 27 -22.41 1.02 -7.76
N LEU A 28 -21.97 2.26 -7.50
CA LEU A 28 -21.52 3.22 -8.51
C LEU A 28 -20.22 2.81 -9.22
N TYR A 29 -19.52 1.78 -8.73
CA TYR A 29 -18.40 1.20 -9.46
C TYR A 29 -18.86 0.52 -10.75
N TYR A 30 -19.97 -0.22 -10.67
CA TYR A 30 -20.45 -1.04 -11.77
C TYR A 30 -21.25 -0.20 -12.77
N PRO A 31 -21.15 -0.49 -14.08
CA PRO A 31 -22.10 0.05 -15.04
C PRO A 31 -23.52 -0.44 -14.71
N VAL A 32 -24.56 0.31 -15.11
CA VAL A 32 -25.95 -0.15 -14.95
C VAL A 32 -26.11 -1.54 -15.56
N ARG A 33 -26.58 -2.45 -14.73
CA ARG A 33 -27.05 -3.78 -15.10
C ARG A 33 -28.43 -3.97 -14.49
N GLN A 34 -29.21 -4.89 -15.04
CA GLN A 34 -30.40 -5.36 -14.32
C GLN A 34 -29.94 -6.42 -13.32
N ASP A 35 -30.35 -6.27 -12.07
CA ASP A 35 -30.26 -7.32 -11.08
C ASP A 35 -31.05 -8.53 -11.60
N PRO A 36 -30.41 -9.70 -11.75
CA PRO A 36 -31.08 -10.88 -12.32
C PRO A 36 -32.17 -11.46 -11.42
N GLU A 37 -32.15 -11.20 -10.11
CA GLU A 37 -33.16 -11.69 -9.16
C GLU A 37 -34.33 -10.71 -9.02
N THR A 38 -34.06 -9.40 -8.99
CA THR A 38 -35.09 -8.38 -8.73
C THR A 38 -35.57 -7.65 -9.97
N GLY A 39 -34.87 -7.77 -11.10
CA GLY A 39 -35.12 -7.03 -12.34
C GLY A 39 -34.87 -5.52 -12.24
N LYS A 40 -34.44 -5.02 -11.07
CA LYS A 40 -34.19 -3.60 -10.83
C LYS A 40 -32.83 -3.20 -11.39
N PRO A 41 -32.68 -1.96 -11.88
CA PRO A 41 -31.37 -1.45 -12.27
C PRO A 41 -30.45 -1.38 -11.04
N PHE A 42 -29.25 -1.93 -11.19
CA PHE A 42 -28.15 -1.91 -10.23
C PHE A 42 -26.90 -1.37 -10.93
N GLY A 43 -26.24 -0.39 -10.34
CA GLY A 43 -25.07 0.26 -10.94
C GLY A 43 -25.26 1.76 -11.13
N ASP A 44 -24.26 2.40 -11.70
CA ASP A 44 -24.24 3.84 -11.93
C ASP A 44 -25.15 4.25 -13.09
N VAL A 45 -26.26 4.94 -12.82
CA VAL A 45 -27.21 5.41 -13.84
C VAL A 45 -26.60 6.34 -14.90
N ASP A 46 -25.46 6.95 -14.60
CA ASP A 46 -24.70 7.81 -15.51
C ASP A 46 -23.68 7.02 -16.35
N THR A 47 -24.01 5.80 -16.80
CA THR A 47 -23.13 5.05 -17.71
C THR A 47 -23.08 5.67 -19.10
N ILE A 48 -21.87 5.85 -19.61
CA ILE A 48 -21.60 6.15 -21.02
C ILE A 48 -20.56 5.14 -21.52
N ASP A 49 -20.79 4.57 -22.70
CA ASP A 49 -19.95 3.54 -23.33
C ASP A 49 -19.67 2.31 -22.43
N GLY A 50 -20.67 1.92 -21.62
CA GLY A 50 -20.58 0.77 -20.73
C GLY A 50 -19.64 0.96 -19.54
N LYS A 51 -19.18 2.19 -19.27
CA LYS A 51 -18.37 2.53 -18.10
C LYS A 51 -19.17 3.38 -17.12
N SER A 52 -19.03 3.09 -15.82
CA SER A 52 -19.50 3.98 -14.76
C SER A 52 -18.82 5.35 -14.87
N ARG A 53 -19.49 6.39 -14.39
CA ARG A 53 -18.97 7.75 -14.22
C ARG A 53 -17.66 7.74 -13.43
N LEU A 54 -17.54 6.88 -12.41
CA LEU A 54 -16.31 6.76 -11.62
C LEU A 54 -15.14 6.24 -12.47
N LYS A 55 -15.36 5.17 -13.24
CA LYS A 55 -14.31 4.61 -14.11
C LYS A 55 -13.85 5.59 -15.18
N ARG A 56 -14.77 6.38 -15.75
CA ARG A 56 -14.44 7.43 -16.73
C ARG A 56 -13.59 8.53 -16.13
N SER A 57 -13.96 9.02 -14.94
CA SER A 57 -13.19 10.05 -14.24
C SER A 57 -11.77 9.59 -13.92
N ILE A 58 -11.60 8.36 -13.44
CA ILE A 58 -10.29 7.74 -13.21
C ILE A 58 -9.49 7.62 -14.50
N ASP A 59 -10.09 7.12 -15.58
CA ASP A 59 -9.39 6.96 -16.87
C ASP A 59 -8.89 8.31 -17.42
N LEU A 60 -9.70 9.38 -17.28
CA LEU A 60 -9.30 10.73 -17.66
C LEU A 60 -8.12 11.22 -16.81
N ARG A 61 -8.22 11.10 -15.48
CA ARG A 61 -7.15 11.51 -14.56
C ARG A 61 -5.83 10.78 -14.82
N LEU A 62 -5.88 9.47 -15.04
CA LEU A 62 -4.69 8.70 -15.41
C LEU A 62 -4.14 9.11 -16.78
N GLY A 63 -5.01 9.36 -17.75
CA GLY A 63 -4.63 9.81 -19.09
C GLY A 63 -3.94 11.18 -19.09
N GLU A 64 -4.29 12.05 -18.17
CA GLU A 64 -3.60 13.33 -17.95
C GLU A 64 -2.22 13.13 -17.31
N LEU A 65 -2.13 12.29 -16.27
CA LEU A 65 -0.88 12.02 -15.55
C LEU A 65 0.18 11.32 -16.41
N PHE A 66 -0.26 10.39 -17.25
CA PHE A 66 0.61 9.52 -18.05
C PHE A 66 0.40 9.70 -19.55
N ARG A 67 0.05 10.92 -19.97
CA ARG A 67 -0.16 11.28 -21.38
C ARG A 67 1.00 10.83 -22.29
N ASP A 68 2.21 10.98 -21.78
CA ASP A 68 3.45 10.74 -22.53
C ASP A 68 4.01 9.32 -22.32
N ASP A 69 3.37 8.50 -21.46
CA ASP A 69 3.78 7.12 -21.16
C ASP A 69 2.58 6.17 -21.20
N LEU A 70 2.25 5.71 -22.41
CA LEU A 70 1.12 4.82 -22.66
C LEU A 70 1.28 3.46 -21.96
N VAL A 71 2.51 3.00 -21.74
CA VAL A 71 2.75 1.72 -21.05
C VAL A 71 2.42 1.86 -19.57
N LYS A 72 2.87 2.96 -18.93
CA LYS A 72 2.51 3.27 -17.55
C LYS A 72 1.01 3.55 -17.41
N LEU A 73 0.39 4.23 -18.37
CA LEU A 73 -1.06 4.45 -18.40
C LEU A 73 -1.86 3.13 -18.39
N GLU A 74 -1.51 2.19 -19.28
CA GLU A 74 -2.23 0.91 -19.34
C GLU A 74 -2.00 0.07 -18.08
N LYS A 75 -0.79 0.08 -17.52
CA LYS A 75 -0.52 -0.55 -16.21
C LYS A 75 -1.34 0.10 -15.11
N ALA A 76 -1.41 1.43 -15.06
CA ALA A 76 -2.19 2.18 -14.07
C ALA A 76 -3.68 1.84 -14.13
N LYS A 77 -4.25 1.74 -15.34
CA LYS A 77 -5.66 1.33 -15.54
C LYS A 77 -5.91 -0.11 -15.08
N ALA A 78 -4.93 -1.00 -15.24
CA ALA A 78 -5.04 -2.40 -14.83
C ALA A 78 -5.07 -2.58 -13.30
N VAL A 79 -4.56 -1.63 -12.51
CA VAL A 79 -4.67 -1.67 -11.04
C VAL A 79 -6.13 -1.57 -10.56
N ASP A 80 -7.04 -1.04 -11.39
CA ASP A 80 -8.47 -0.96 -11.04
C ASP A 80 -8.72 -0.17 -9.74
N ILE A 81 -8.10 1.01 -9.64
CA ILE A 81 -8.20 1.91 -8.47
C ILE A 81 -9.67 2.26 -8.14
N GLY A 82 -10.55 2.25 -9.14
CA GLY A 82 -11.98 2.45 -8.94
C GLY A 82 -12.60 1.38 -8.05
N LEU A 83 -12.21 0.11 -8.21
CA LEU A 83 -12.66 -0.96 -7.32
C LEU A 83 -12.14 -0.72 -5.92
N PHE A 84 -10.84 -0.42 -5.77
CA PHE A 84 -10.23 -0.19 -4.47
C PHE A 84 -10.94 0.93 -3.70
N ALA A 85 -11.17 2.08 -4.33
CA ALA A 85 -11.92 3.18 -3.72
C ALA A 85 -13.37 2.80 -3.37
N SER A 86 -14.01 1.97 -4.20
CA SER A 86 -15.38 1.52 -3.98
C SER A 86 -15.52 0.51 -2.85
N CYS A 87 -14.47 -0.25 -2.54
CA CYS A 87 -14.41 -1.10 -1.36
C CYS A 87 -14.11 -0.30 -0.08
N LEU A 88 -13.31 0.78 -0.17
CA LEU A 88 -13.07 1.67 0.97
C LEU A 88 -14.34 2.43 1.40
N PHE A 89 -15.19 2.77 0.44
CA PHE A 89 -16.36 3.62 0.65
C PHE A 89 -17.65 3.00 0.06
N PRO A 90 -18.07 1.82 0.55
CA PRO A 90 -19.10 0.99 -0.09
C PRO A 90 -20.49 1.62 -0.16
N ASP A 91 -20.79 2.60 0.70
CA ASP A 91 -22.10 3.27 0.76
C ASP A 91 -22.02 4.78 0.51
N SER A 92 -20.87 5.27 0.06
CA SER A 92 -20.67 6.71 -0.10
C SER A 92 -21.21 7.22 -1.45
N PRO A 93 -21.65 8.49 -1.50
CA PRO A 93 -22.01 9.15 -2.75
C PRO A 93 -20.80 9.30 -3.67
N TYR A 94 -21.09 9.59 -4.95
CA TYR A 94 -20.11 9.70 -6.02
C TYR A 94 -18.94 10.63 -5.69
N GLU A 95 -19.21 11.81 -5.11
CA GLU A 95 -18.19 12.83 -4.86
C GLU A 95 -17.13 12.34 -3.87
N ILE A 96 -17.54 11.55 -2.88
CA ILE A 96 -16.63 10.92 -1.91
C ILE A 96 -15.84 9.79 -2.58
N LEU A 97 -16.48 8.96 -3.41
CA LEU A 97 -15.81 7.91 -4.16
C LEU A 97 -14.75 8.44 -5.11
N GLU A 98 -15.07 9.49 -5.85
CA GLU A 98 -14.16 10.13 -6.80
C GLU A 98 -12.96 10.73 -6.06
N THR A 99 -13.22 11.43 -4.94
CA THR A 99 -12.15 11.99 -4.09
C THR A 99 -11.24 10.89 -3.54
N ALA A 100 -11.83 9.79 -3.03
CA ALA A 100 -11.07 8.64 -2.54
C ALA A 100 -10.26 7.96 -3.66
N ALA A 101 -10.82 7.82 -4.86
CA ALA A 101 -10.11 7.27 -6.01
C ALA A 101 -8.93 8.15 -6.43
N PHE A 102 -9.12 9.47 -6.48
CA PHE A 102 -8.05 10.41 -6.82
C PHE A 102 -6.95 10.41 -5.75
N TYR A 103 -7.31 10.31 -4.47
CA TYR A 103 -6.34 10.11 -3.41
C TYR A 103 -5.56 8.79 -3.58
N CYS A 104 -6.22 7.68 -3.94
CA CYS A 104 -5.54 6.41 -4.17
C CYS A 104 -4.60 6.46 -5.38
N ILE A 105 -5.01 7.13 -6.48
CA ILE A 105 -4.13 7.41 -7.62
C ILE A 105 -2.89 8.15 -7.13
N TRP A 106 -3.08 9.27 -6.43
CA TRP A 106 -1.97 10.06 -5.92
C TRP A 106 -1.04 9.23 -5.03
N LEU A 107 -1.59 8.51 -4.05
CA LEU A 107 -0.81 7.74 -3.08
C LEU A 107 0.02 6.65 -3.74
N PHE A 108 -0.60 5.81 -4.59
CA PHE A 108 0.09 4.70 -5.24
C PHE A 108 1.21 5.18 -6.18
N PHE A 109 0.97 6.24 -6.94
CA PHE A 109 2.00 6.75 -7.85
C PHE A 109 3.04 7.62 -7.15
N TRP A 110 2.71 8.21 -6.00
CA TRP A 110 3.70 8.88 -5.15
C TRP A 110 4.67 7.85 -4.56
N ASP A 111 4.14 6.71 -4.09
CA ASP A 111 4.91 5.56 -3.60
C ASP A 111 5.80 4.97 -4.70
N ASP A 112 5.26 4.73 -5.90
CA ASP A 112 6.03 4.28 -7.06
C ASP A 112 7.17 5.25 -7.41
N ALA A 113 7.01 6.55 -7.21
CA ALA A 113 8.05 7.53 -7.55
C ALA A 113 9.27 7.47 -6.61
N ILE A 114 9.08 7.11 -5.34
CA ILE A 114 10.20 6.91 -4.40
C ILE A 114 10.79 5.49 -4.52
N ASP A 115 9.99 4.53 -4.97
CA ASP A 115 10.38 3.12 -5.10
C ASP A 115 11.01 2.75 -6.44
N SER A 116 10.62 3.42 -7.53
CA SER A 116 11.07 3.06 -8.89
C SER A 116 12.10 4.03 -9.44
N SER A 117 13.21 3.47 -9.96
CA SER A 117 14.19 4.19 -10.76
C SER A 117 13.72 4.45 -12.21
N ASP A 118 12.46 4.14 -12.53
CA ASP A 118 11.88 4.27 -13.87
C ASP A 118 11.38 5.72 -14.15
N THR A 119 11.54 6.66 -13.21
CA THR A 119 11.24 8.08 -13.44
C THR A 119 12.42 8.75 -14.15
N GLY A 120 12.41 8.70 -15.49
CA GLY A 120 13.49 9.14 -16.38
C GLY A 120 14.00 10.58 -16.27
N ASP A 121 13.52 11.40 -15.32
CA ASP A 121 13.94 12.79 -15.15
C ASP A 121 14.50 13.13 -13.76
N ASN A 122 14.37 12.26 -12.74
CA ASN A 122 15.01 12.45 -11.44
C ASN A 122 15.20 11.08 -10.79
N ASP A 123 16.44 10.70 -10.51
CA ASP A 123 16.78 9.41 -9.92
C ASP A 123 16.43 9.37 -8.41
N ILE A 124 15.15 9.62 -8.07
CA ILE A 124 14.64 9.72 -6.69
C ILE A 124 14.93 8.44 -5.91
N ALA A 125 14.88 7.29 -6.60
CA ALA A 125 15.12 5.98 -6.04
C ALA A 125 16.62 5.61 -5.91
N SER A 126 17.55 6.36 -6.51
CA SER A 126 18.98 5.99 -6.49
C SER A 126 19.69 6.21 -5.17
N THR A 127 19.29 7.24 -4.43
CA THR A 127 20.00 7.64 -3.21
C THR A 127 19.02 7.97 -2.11
N ALA A 128 19.41 7.64 -0.88
CA ALA A 128 18.63 7.98 0.30
C ALA A 128 18.43 9.51 0.45
N GLU A 129 19.35 10.31 -0.10
CA GLU A 129 19.23 11.78 -0.10
C GLU A 129 18.17 12.26 -1.08
N ALA A 130 18.11 11.71 -2.28
CA ALA A 130 17.08 12.06 -3.26
C ALA A 130 15.67 11.69 -2.75
N GLY A 131 15.52 10.53 -2.11
CA GLY A 131 14.28 10.14 -1.45
C GLY A 131 13.88 11.06 -0.29
N ARG A 132 14.83 11.43 0.58
CA ARG A 132 14.60 12.42 1.65
C ARG A 132 14.11 13.75 1.12
N GLU A 133 14.77 14.27 0.09
CA GLU A 133 14.43 15.56 -0.49
C GLU A 133 13.06 15.53 -1.18
N TYR A 134 12.74 14.42 -1.86
CA TYR A 134 11.41 14.19 -2.43
C TYR A 134 10.33 14.21 -1.34
N CYS A 135 10.50 13.44 -0.27
CA CYS A 135 9.57 13.42 0.86
C CYS A 135 9.41 14.79 1.50
N ARG A 136 10.52 15.50 1.79
CA ARG A 136 10.49 16.84 2.39
C ARG A 136 9.70 17.83 1.54
N LYS A 137 9.95 17.86 0.22
CA LYS A 137 9.21 18.70 -0.72
C LYS A 137 7.74 18.32 -0.82
N SER A 138 7.42 17.02 -0.82
CA SER A 138 6.04 16.55 -0.84
C SER A 138 5.27 16.92 0.44
N VAL A 139 5.87 16.78 1.62
CA VAL A 139 5.25 17.20 2.90
C VAL A 139 4.96 18.69 2.90
N SER A 140 5.93 19.51 2.49
CA SER A 140 5.74 20.96 2.35
C SER A 140 4.60 21.25 1.38
N PHE A 141 4.63 20.70 0.16
CA PHE A 141 3.57 20.88 -0.83
C PHE A 141 2.17 20.53 -0.29
N ILE A 142 2.03 19.36 0.36
CA ILE A 142 0.77 18.89 0.94
C ILE A 142 0.24 19.85 2.01
N ARG A 143 1.12 20.35 2.89
CA ARG A 143 0.75 21.34 3.91
C ARG A 143 0.22 22.61 3.26
N CYS A 144 0.90 23.10 2.23
CA CYS A 144 0.50 24.30 1.48
C CYS A 144 -0.86 24.08 0.79
N CYS A 145 -1.06 22.92 0.15
CA CYS A 145 -2.35 22.53 -0.43
C CYS A 145 -3.45 22.43 0.64
N LEU A 146 -3.19 21.89 1.82
CA LEU A 146 -4.20 21.79 2.89
C LEU A 146 -4.48 23.13 3.61
N ARG A 147 -3.77 24.21 3.27
CA ARG A 147 -3.90 25.55 3.86
C ARG A 147 -3.74 25.55 5.39
N LEU A 148 -2.89 24.66 5.90
CA LEU A 148 -2.59 24.62 7.33
C LEU A 148 -1.68 25.81 7.70
N PRO A 149 -1.83 26.42 8.89
CA PRO A 149 -0.98 27.52 9.31
C PRO A 149 0.50 27.13 9.21
N GLU A 150 1.28 27.95 8.52
CA GLU A 150 2.74 27.88 8.59
C GLU A 150 3.22 28.57 9.86
N LYS A 151 4.26 28.00 10.48
CA LYS A 151 5.02 28.73 11.51
C LYS A 151 5.88 29.82 10.87
N ASP A 152 6.26 29.68 9.59
CA ASP A 152 7.10 30.63 8.85
C ASP A 152 6.72 30.70 7.34
N HIS A 153 5.95 31.73 6.98
CA HIS A 153 5.67 32.33 5.65
C HIS A 153 5.13 31.54 4.43
N PRO A 154 4.09 32.09 3.74
CA PRO A 154 3.39 31.49 2.60
C PRO A 154 4.18 31.65 1.30
N VAL A 155 5.18 30.79 1.10
CA VAL A 155 5.77 30.63 -0.23
C VAL A 155 4.98 29.53 -0.92
N ARG A 156 4.45 29.82 -2.12
CA ARG A 156 3.84 28.79 -2.96
C ARG A 156 4.84 27.64 -3.13
N CYS A 157 4.54 26.50 -2.51
CA CYS A 157 5.41 25.33 -2.49
C CYS A 157 5.29 24.65 -3.87
N PRO A 158 6.34 24.59 -4.71
CA PRO A 158 6.25 23.87 -5.97
C PRO A 158 6.19 22.36 -5.69
N ALA A 159 5.31 21.65 -6.39
CA ALA A 159 5.26 20.19 -6.30
C ALA A 159 6.55 19.58 -6.88
N PRO A 160 7.15 18.58 -6.23
CA PRO A 160 8.38 17.94 -6.72
C PRO A 160 8.19 17.12 -8.01
N THR A 161 6.97 16.65 -8.29
CA THR A 161 6.63 15.85 -9.49
C THR A 161 5.20 16.15 -9.95
N LYS A 162 4.87 15.80 -11.21
CA LYS A 162 3.48 15.85 -11.72
C LYS A 162 2.51 15.02 -10.87
N VAL A 163 2.97 13.85 -10.40
CA VAL A 163 2.18 13.00 -9.50
C VAL A 163 1.92 13.73 -8.19
N CYS A 164 2.94 14.32 -7.56
CA CYS A 164 2.76 15.07 -6.33
C CYS A 164 1.82 16.28 -6.53
N ALA A 165 1.95 17.00 -7.65
CA ALA A 165 1.08 18.13 -8.02
C ALA A 165 -0.39 17.72 -8.08
N SER A 166 -0.69 16.49 -8.50
CA SER A 166 -2.06 15.98 -8.57
C SER A 166 -2.77 15.87 -7.21
N PHE A 167 -2.05 16.04 -6.09
CA PHE A 167 -2.67 16.14 -4.77
C PHE A 167 -3.47 17.43 -4.58
N GLU A 168 -3.20 18.51 -5.34
CA GLU A 168 -3.87 19.81 -5.16
C GLU A 168 -5.40 19.68 -5.22
N ASP A 169 -5.91 19.01 -6.25
CA ASP A 169 -7.34 18.72 -6.43
C ASP A 169 -7.90 17.82 -5.32
N VAL A 170 -7.11 16.84 -4.84
CA VAL A 170 -7.52 16.02 -3.67
C VAL A 170 -7.63 16.88 -2.43
N ALA A 171 -6.65 17.75 -2.18
CA ALA A 171 -6.63 18.65 -1.03
C ALA A 171 -7.83 19.61 -1.07
N ASP A 172 -8.16 20.17 -2.25
CA ASP A 172 -9.31 21.03 -2.43
C ASP A 172 -10.61 20.33 -2.01
N ARG A 173 -10.85 19.13 -2.54
CA ARG A 173 -12.03 18.31 -2.20
C ARG A 173 -12.08 17.90 -0.73
N VAL A 174 -10.93 17.55 -0.14
CA VAL A 174 -10.83 17.19 1.28
C VAL A 174 -11.12 18.39 2.17
N ARG A 175 -10.62 19.58 1.82
CA ARG A 175 -10.95 20.83 2.53
C ARG A 175 -12.43 21.18 2.40
N GLU A 176 -13.01 21.05 1.21
CA GLU A 176 -14.44 21.27 1.01
C GLU A 176 -15.30 20.28 1.81
N ALA A 177 -14.93 19.01 1.85
CA ALA A 177 -15.60 18.01 2.68
C ALA A 177 -15.50 18.37 4.17
N TRP A 178 -14.31 18.79 4.61
CA TRP A 178 -14.08 19.28 5.96
C TRP A 178 -14.94 20.51 6.29
N GLU A 179 -15.01 21.49 5.39
CA GLU A 179 -15.82 22.71 5.53
C GLU A 179 -17.33 22.45 5.53
N ARG A 180 -17.83 21.46 4.80
CA ARG A 180 -19.24 21.07 4.86
C ARG A 180 -19.64 20.49 6.21
N GLY A 181 -18.75 19.72 6.85
CA GLY A 181 -18.95 19.18 8.21
C GLY A 181 -18.97 20.22 9.33
N ARG A 182 -18.57 21.47 9.02
CA ARG A 182 -18.38 22.59 9.97
C ARG A 182 -19.66 23.11 10.67
N LYS A 183 -20.85 22.59 10.34
CA LYS A 183 -22.12 23.11 10.89
C LYS A 183 -22.31 22.91 12.41
N ASN A 184 -21.41 22.18 13.08
CA ASN A 184 -21.40 22.05 14.54
C ASN A 184 -20.32 22.95 15.18
N PRO A 185 -20.70 23.93 16.03
CA PRO A 185 -19.75 24.91 16.55
C PRO A 185 -18.92 24.36 17.72
N VAL A 186 -17.75 24.99 17.89
CA VAL A 186 -16.84 24.96 19.04
C VAL A 186 -15.77 23.84 19.04
N ASP A 187 -14.50 24.30 18.97
CA ASP A 187 -13.19 23.74 19.37
C ASP A 187 -12.66 22.43 18.75
N ARG A 188 -13.28 21.92 17.67
CA ARG A 188 -12.96 20.61 17.08
C ARG A 188 -12.23 20.65 15.71
N TRP A 189 -11.88 21.86 15.26
CA TRP A 189 -11.77 22.25 13.84
C TRP A 189 -10.37 22.13 13.19
N GLU A 190 -9.29 22.03 13.96
CA GLU A 190 -7.93 21.89 13.40
C GLU A 190 -7.49 20.42 13.31
N TYR A 191 -8.01 19.57 14.20
CA TYR A 191 -7.50 18.21 14.38
C TYR A 191 -7.69 17.30 13.16
N GLY A 192 -8.76 17.44 12.37
CA GLY A 192 -9.02 16.55 11.22
C GLY A 192 -7.98 16.71 10.12
N LEU A 193 -7.87 17.92 9.55
CA LEU A 193 -6.89 18.21 8.50
C LEU A 193 -5.45 18.13 9.01
N GLU A 194 -5.18 18.56 10.25
CA GLU A 194 -3.86 18.44 10.85
C GLU A 194 -3.47 16.97 11.07
N SER A 195 -4.38 16.13 11.57
CA SER A 195 -4.11 14.69 11.77
C SER A 195 -3.96 13.95 10.45
N PHE A 196 -4.73 14.31 9.43
CA PHE A 196 -4.55 13.79 8.08
C PHE A 196 -3.16 14.16 7.54
N GLN A 197 -2.77 15.43 7.61
CA GLN A 197 -1.45 15.87 7.17
C GLN A 197 -0.32 15.22 7.97
N LYS A 198 -0.43 15.15 9.30
CA LYS A 198 0.57 14.50 10.16
C LYS A 198 0.70 13.01 9.84
N SER A 199 -0.40 12.35 9.49
CA SER A 199 -0.37 10.96 9.06
C SER A 199 0.30 10.78 7.70
N LEU A 200 0.12 11.71 6.76
CA LEU A 200 0.86 11.72 5.49
C LEU A 200 2.35 11.98 5.71
N GLU A 201 2.71 12.93 6.57
CA GLU A 201 4.11 13.20 6.92
C GLU A 201 4.78 11.99 7.60
N MET A 202 4.09 11.33 8.52
CA MET A 202 4.55 10.09 9.13
C MET A 202 4.77 8.98 8.07
N TYR A 203 3.84 8.83 7.13
CA TYR A 203 3.97 7.87 6.02
C TYR A 203 5.21 8.17 5.18
N MET A 204 5.39 9.42 4.73
CA MET A 204 6.52 9.82 3.89
C MET A 204 7.87 9.65 4.60
N ASN A 205 7.94 10.01 5.87
CA ASN A 205 9.15 9.82 6.69
C ASN A 205 9.46 8.33 6.87
N ALA A 206 8.44 7.48 7.03
CA ALA A 206 8.63 6.04 7.10
C ALA A 206 9.10 5.46 5.75
N CYS A 207 8.62 5.97 4.61
CA CYS A 207 9.09 5.54 3.29
C CYS A 207 10.58 5.85 3.07
N VAL A 208 11.09 6.96 3.63
CA VAL A 208 12.53 7.25 3.64
C VAL A 208 13.31 6.18 4.40
N VAL A 209 12.80 5.77 5.58
CA VAL A 209 13.44 4.72 6.39
C VAL A 209 13.43 3.38 5.64
N GLU A 210 12.29 3.02 5.04
CA GLU A 210 12.17 1.80 4.22
C GLU A 210 13.12 1.84 3.01
N GLN A 211 13.21 2.96 2.31
CA GLN A 211 14.14 3.14 1.19
C GLN A 211 15.59 3.01 1.65
N ALA A 212 15.94 3.57 2.82
CA ALA A 212 17.29 3.43 3.38
C ALA A 212 17.64 1.96 3.70
N TRP A 213 16.69 1.18 4.22
CA TRP A 213 16.86 -0.27 4.38
C TRP A 213 17.12 -0.96 3.05
N ARG A 214 16.32 -0.64 2.02
CA ARG A 214 16.45 -1.18 0.67
C ARG A 214 17.78 -0.83 0.00
N LEU A 215 18.28 0.39 0.21
CA LEU A 215 19.52 0.91 -0.36
C LEU A 215 20.78 0.54 0.45
N SER A 216 20.62 0.06 1.69
CA SER A 216 21.76 -0.25 2.54
C SER A 216 22.73 -1.20 1.83
N SER A 217 23.91 -0.68 1.49
CA SER A 217 24.92 -1.33 0.65
C SER A 217 25.62 -2.52 1.33
N LEU A 218 25.10 -2.97 2.47
CA LEU A 218 25.70 -3.98 3.37
C LEU A 218 25.13 -5.39 3.17
N GLY A 219 24.51 -5.66 2.01
CA GLY A 219 23.97 -6.96 1.63
C GLY A 219 22.51 -7.14 2.03
N PHE A 220 21.94 -8.30 1.65
CA PHE A 220 20.58 -8.71 1.99
C PHE A 220 20.41 -8.91 3.51
N GLN A 221 20.38 -7.82 4.28
CA GLN A 221 20.10 -7.86 5.70
C GLN A 221 18.59 -7.94 5.90
N VAL A 222 18.16 -8.98 6.62
CA VAL A 222 16.78 -9.10 7.07
C VAL A 222 16.64 -8.23 8.32
N PRO A 223 15.77 -7.21 8.33
CA PRO A 223 15.63 -6.33 9.49
C PRO A 223 15.07 -7.12 10.68
N PRO A 224 15.47 -6.80 11.93
CA PRO A 224 14.81 -7.34 13.10
C PRO A 224 13.31 -7.01 13.10
N GLU A 225 12.46 -7.91 13.60
CA GLU A 225 11.00 -7.71 13.61
C GLU A 225 10.59 -6.40 14.30
N LYS A 226 11.26 -6.01 15.38
CA LYS A 226 11.01 -4.74 16.08
C LYS A 226 11.23 -3.53 15.17
N GLU A 227 12.30 -3.56 14.36
CA GLU A 227 12.62 -2.46 13.44
C GLU A 227 11.67 -2.43 12.26
N PHE A 228 11.33 -3.60 11.70
CA PHE A 228 10.28 -3.74 10.69
C PHE A 228 8.99 -3.06 11.13
N TRP A 229 8.49 -3.38 12.33
CA TRP A 229 7.27 -2.76 12.83
C TRP A 229 7.39 -1.26 13.09
N GLY A 230 8.60 -0.76 13.38
CA GLY A 230 8.86 0.66 13.62
C GLY A 230 8.56 1.52 12.40
N TRP A 231 8.97 1.10 11.20
CA TRP A 231 8.69 1.85 9.97
C TRP A 231 7.46 1.34 9.21
N ARG A 232 7.14 0.03 9.24
CA ARG A 232 6.07 -0.55 8.42
C ARG A 232 4.68 -0.03 8.79
N LEU A 233 4.46 0.26 10.07
CA LEU A 233 3.21 0.91 10.51
C LEU A 233 3.07 2.33 9.92
N GLY A 234 4.17 2.99 9.59
CA GLY A 234 4.15 4.25 8.84
C GLY A 234 3.92 4.01 7.34
N THR A 235 4.67 3.10 6.71
CA THR A 235 4.62 2.90 5.25
C THR A 235 3.35 2.23 4.74
N SER A 236 2.52 1.67 5.61
CA SER A 236 1.20 1.16 5.24
C SER A 236 0.21 2.26 4.81
N SER A 237 0.48 3.54 5.14
CA SER A 237 -0.39 4.71 4.94
C SER A 237 -1.77 4.62 5.62
N VAL A 238 -2.01 3.59 6.45
CA VAL A 238 -3.34 3.30 7.01
C VAL A 238 -3.86 4.48 7.81
N ASN A 239 -3.04 5.11 8.65
CA ASN A 239 -3.47 6.26 9.44
C ASN A 239 -3.96 7.43 8.56
N ALA A 240 -3.38 7.61 7.37
CA ALA A 240 -3.86 8.61 6.42
C ALA A 240 -5.23 8.23 5.84
N PHE A 241 -5.44 6.96 5.48
CA PHE A 241 -6.76 6.46 5.08
C PHE A 241 -7.82 6.59 6.17
N LEU A 242 -7.48 6.33 7.43
CA LEU A 242 -8.41 6.45 8.56
C LEU A 242 -8.83 7.91 8.76
N ASN A 243 -7.88 8.84 8.80
CA ASN A 243 -8.16 10.27 8.89
C ASN A 243 -8.97 10.78 7.69
N LEU A 244 -8.60 10.37 6.47
CA LEU A 244 -9.36 10.70 5.27
C LEU A 244 -10.80 10.18 5.36
N SER A 245 -10.99 8.96 5.86
CA SER A 245 -12.32 8.37 5.99
C SER A 245 -13.18 9.11 7.01
N VAL A 246 -12.60 9.57 8.12
CA VAL A 246 -13.28 10.41 9.12
C VAL A 246 -13.72 11.74 8.49
N ILE A 247 -12.84 12.40 7.74
CA ILE A 247 -13.15 13.67 7.05
C ILE A 247 -14.26 13.47 6.01
N LEU A 248 -14.09 12.51 5.09
CA LEU A 248 -15.00 12.33 3.97
C LEU A 248 -16.38 11.81 4.41
N LYS A 249 -16.46 11.04 5.50
CA LYS A 249 -17.74 10.54 6.04
C LYS A 249 -18.37 11.48 7.06
N ASP A 250 -17.81 12.68 7.26
CA ASP A 250 -18.31 13.66 8.21
C ASP A 250 -18.46 13.07 9.62
N VAL A 251 -17.42 12.36 10.06
CA VAL A 251 -17.34 11.80 11.41
C VAL A 251 -16.78 12.85 12.35
N TYR A 252 -17.56 13.26 13.33
CA TYR A 252 -17.14 14.20 14.37
C TYR A 252 -17.35 13.59 15.76
N LEU A 253 -16.25 13.35 16.45
CA LEU A 253 -16.23 12.93 17.85
C LEU A 253 -15.42 13.95 18.67
N TYR A 254 -15.69 14.08 19.96
CA TYR A 254 -14.98 15.03 20.82
C TYR A 254 -13.52 14.59 21.05
N ARG A 255 -12.58 15.53 20.94
CA ARG A 255 -11.11 15.28 21.04
C ARG A 255 -10.74 14.46 22.27
N ASP A 256 -11.16 14.90 23.45
CA ASP A 256 -10.82 14.29 24.74
C ASP A 256 -11.35 12.85 24.86
N GLN A 257 -12.36 12.49 24.05
CA GLN A 257 -12.95 11.16 24.03
C GLN A 257 -12.33 10.27 22.93
N LEU A 258 -11.77 10.87 21.88
CA LEU A 258 -11.18 10.21 20.71
C LEU A 258 -9.78 9.68 21.00
N GLU A 259 -8.88 10.52 21.53
CA GLU A 259 -7.44 10.31 21.39
C GLU A 259 -6.98 8.91 21.84
N PHE A 260 -7.53 8.35 22.92
CA PHE A 260 -7.12 7.02 23.39
C PHE A 260 -7.81 5.85 22.68
N THR A 261 -9.12 5.93 22.44
CA THR A 261 -9.87 4.80 21.85
C THR A 261 -9.57 4.69 20.37
N ASP A 262 -9.47 5.84 19.70
CA ASP A 262 -9.19 5.94 18.28
C ASP A 262 -7.79 5.41 17.94
N GLN A 263 -6.76 5.86 18.66
CA GLN A 263 -5.38 5.41 18.45
C GLN A 263 -5.24 3.88 18.59
N LYS A 264 -5.93 3.26 19.55
CA LYS A 264 -5.90 1.81 19.74
C LYS A 264 -6.60 1.06 18.60
N LEU A 265 -7.76 1.56 18.15
CA LEU A 265 -8.46 0.98 17.00
C LEU A 265 -7.61 1.11 15.73
N ALA A 266 -7.07 2.31 15.47
CA ALA A 266 -6.20 2.61 14.34
C ALA A 266 -4.96 1.71 14.32
N PHE A 267 -4.31 1.50 15.47
CA PHE A 267 -3.17 0.60 15.59
C PHE A 267 -3.50 -0.84 15.14
N HIS A 268 -4.64 -1.38 15.57
CA HIS A 268 -5.05 -2.73 15.17
C HIS A 268 -5.46 -2.82 13.70
N VAL A 269 -6.13 -1.80 13.16
CA VAL A 269 -6.44 -1.72 11.72
C VAL A 269 -5.15 -1.71 10.90
N ASN A 270 -4.15 -0.94 11.33
CA ASN A 270 -2.86 -0.86 10.67
C ASN A 270 -2.11 -2.20 10.69
N LYS A 271 -2.06 -2.86 11.85
CA LYS A 271 -1.51 -4.21 11.98
C LYS A 271 -2.19 -5.22 11.06
N LEU A 272 -3.53 -5.20 10.98
CA LEU A 272 -4.29 -6.08 10.09
C LEU A 272 -3.92 -5.86 8.62
N VAL A 273 -3.95 -4.61 8.16
CA VAL A 273 -3.60 -4.24 6.78
C VAL A 273 -2.18 -4.66 6.43
N VAL A 274 -1.21 -4.43 7.32
CA VAL A 274 0.17 -4.89 7.13
C VAL A 274 0.20 -6.41 7.02
N CYS A 275 -0.29 -7.15 8.02
CA CYS A 275 -0.25 -8.61 8.00
C CYS A 275 -0.90 -9.21 6.74
N ILE A 276 -2.06 -8.68 6.33
CA ILE A 276 -2.73 -9.09 5.08
C ILE A 276 -1.81 -8.80 3.89
N ASN A 277 -1.25 -7.60 3.79
CA ASN A 277 -0.34 -7.26 2.70
C ASN A 277 0.81 -8.24 2.62
N GLU A 278 1.52 -8.47 3.72
CA GLU A 278 2.73 -9.31 3.74
C GLU A 278 2.45 -10.75 3.29
N LEU A 279 1.27 -11.29 3.62
CA LEU A 279 0.82 -12.61 3.16
C LEU A 279 0.65 -12.66 1.64
N PHE A 280 -0.08 -11.70 1.06
CA PHE A 280 -0.42 -11.71 -0.37
C PHE A 280 0.69 -11.16 -1.27
N SER A 281 1.54 -10.27 -0.75
CA SER A 281 2.62 -9.63 -1.51
C SER A 281 3.91 -10.46 -1.59
N LEU A 282 4.10 -11.46 -0.71
CA LEU A 282 5.35 -12.22 -0.60
C LEU A 282 5.87 -12.72 -1.96
N LYS A 283 5.01 -13.31 -2.81
CA LYS A 283 5.44 -13.80 -4.13
C LYS A 283 5.95 -12.70 -5.05
N LYS A 284 5.28 -11.54 -5.04
CA LYS A 284 5.70 -10.36 -5.80
C LYS A 284 7.06 -9.89 -5.30
N GLU A 285 7.22 -9.72 -3.99
CA GLU A 285 8.45 -9.22 -3.37
C GLU A 285 9.64 -10.19 -3.52
N LEU A 286 9.41 -11.50 -3.48
CA LEU A 286 10.43 -12.51 -3.79
C LEU A 286 10.92 -12.41 -5.25
N LYS A 287 10.02 -12.07 -6.18
CA LYS A 287 10.35 -11.86 -7.60
C LYS A 287 11.14 -10.57 -7.78
N ASP A 288 10.72 -9.50 -7.12
CA ASP A 288 11.32 -8.17 -7.21
C ASP A 288 12.61 -8.01 -6.38
N ARG A 289 13.05 -9.10 -5.72
CA ARG A 289 14.25 -9.18 -4.85
C ARG A 289 14.17 -8.29 -3.61
N THR A 290 12.98 -7.82 -3.26
CA THR A 290 12.71 -7.03 -2.04
C THR A 290 12.18 -7.87 -0.88
N GLY A 291 11.96 -9.17 -1.08
CA GLY A 291 11.37 -10.05 -0.07
C GLY A 291 12.11 -10.16 1.28
N HIS A 292 13.36 -9.72 1.40
CA HIS A 292 14.06 -9.66 2.70
C HIS A 292 13.37 -8.73 3.71
N MET A 293 12.57 -7.78 3.24
CA MET A 293 11.79 -6.86 4.09
C MET A 293 10.37 -7.37 4.36
N ASN A 294 10.00 -8.56 3.87
CA ASN A 294 8.68 -9.13 4.10
C ASN A 294 8.57 -9.78 5.49
N LEU A 295 7.46 -9.54 6.19
CA LEU A 295 7.25 -10.06 7.55
C LEU A 295 7.37 -11.58 7.67
N ILE A 296 7.00 -12.35 6.64
CA ILE A 296 7.14 -13.82 6.65
C ILE A 296 8.62 -14.20 6.74
N LEU A 297 9.47 -13.60 5.89
CA LEU A 297 10.89 -13.92 5.90
C LEU A 297 11.58 -13.41 7.16
N ILE A 298 11.16 -12.25 7.67
CA ILE A 298 11.62 -11.70 8.95
C ILE A 298 11.27 -12.67 10.10
N THR A 299 10.05 -13.21 10.10
CA THR A 299 9.60 -14.20 11.08
C THR A 299 10.44 -15.48 11.02
N MET A 300 10.66 -16.02 9.81
CA MET A 300 11.50 -17.22 9.61
C MET A 300 12.94 -16.98 10.06
N TYR A 301 13.48 -15.79 9.78
CA TYR A 301 14.83 -15.41 10.19
C TYR A 301 14.95 -15.28 11.71
N GLY A 302 13.98 -14.60 12.34
CA GLY A 302 13.92 -14.41 13.79
C GLY A 302 13.77 -15.71 14.58
N SER A 303 12.99 -16.67 14.07
CA SER A 303 12.85 -17.99 14.68
C SER A 303 14.05 -18.91 14.46
N ARG A 304 14.98 -18.54 13.57
CA ARG A 304 16.07 -19.38 13.06
C ARG A 304 15.60 -20.66 12.35
N ASP A 305 14.35 -20.70 11.92
CA ASP A 305 13.76 -21.81 11.18
C ASP A 305 13.47 -21.42 9.73
N LEU A 306 14.55 -21.35 8.93
CA LEU A 306 14.52 -20.87 7.54
C LEU A 306 13.83 -21.81 6.56
N ASN A 307 13.41 -23.01 7.00
CA ASN A 307 12.75 -24.01 6.16
C ASN A 307 11.26 -24.14 6.44
N ASN A 308 10.73 -23.40 7.42
CA ASN A 308 9.36 -23.56 7.90
C ASN A 308 8.48 -22.37 7.53
N LEU A 309 8.23 -22.26 6.22
CA LEU A 309 7.38 -21.24 5.64
C LEU A 309 5.95 -21.30 6.21
N ASP A 310 5.41 -22.51 6.40
CA ASP A 310 4.06 -22.73 6.90
C ASP A 310 3.90 -22.24 8.34
N ALA A 311 4.87 -22.47 9.23
CA ALA A 311 4.81 -21.93 10.60
C ALA A 311 4.85 -20.40 10.62
N ALA A 312 5.67 -19.78 9.76
CA ALA A 312 5.72 -18.32 9.66
C ALA A 312 4.40 -17.74 9.13
N ILE A 313 3.80 -18.35 8.10
CA ILE A 313 2.47 -17.99 7.60
C ILE A 313 1.43 -18.16 8.72
N GLN A 314 1.42 -19.29 9.42
CA GLN A 314 0.45 -19.56 10.47
C GLN A 314 0.57 -18.58 11.63
N LYS A 315 1.78 -18.13 11.98
CA LYS A 315 1.97 -17.06 12.96
C LYS A 315 1.26 -15.78 12.51
N ILE A 316 1.47 -15.32 11.27
CA ILE A 316 0.85 -14.09 10.76
C ILE A 316 -0.67 -14.24 10.66
N VAL A 317 -1.18 -15.41 10.27
CA VAL A 317 -2.62 -15.71 10.28
C VAL A 317 -3.19 -15.61 11.70
N ASN A 318 -2.51 -16.16 12.70
CA ASN A 318 -2.91 -16.05 14.10
C ASN A 318 -2.87 -14.59 14.59
N ASP A 319 -1.88 -13.80 14.14
CA ASP A 319 -1.78 -12.37 14.45
C ASP A 319 -2.97 -11.60 13.84
N ILE A 320 -3.43 -11.96 12.62
CA ILE A 320 -4.64 -11.40 11.99
C ILE A 320 -5.88 -11.71 12.83
N HIS A 321 -6.12 -12.97 13.18
CA HIS A 321 -7.27 -13.34 14.01
C HIS A 321 -7.26 -12.61 15.37
N SER A 322 -6.08 -12.53 15.99
CA SER A 322 -5.91 -11.87 17.28
C SER A 322 -6.21 -10.37 17.21
N HIS A 323 -5.67 -9.67 16.21
CA HIS A 323 -5.91 -8.24 16.03
C HIS A 323 -7.36 -7.92 15.66
N ALA A 324 -8.01 -8.74 14.83
CA ALA A 324 -9.43 -8.58 14.52
C ALA A 324 -10.31 -8.78 15.77
N ALA A 325 -10.02 -9.80 16.58
CA ALA A 325 -10.73 -10.05 17.84
C ALA A 325 -10.54 -8.89 18.84
N ILE A 326 -9.31 -8.36 18.97
CA ILE A 326 -9.03 -7.22 19.84
C ILE A 326 -9.75 -5.96 19.34
N PHE A 327 -9.71 -5.67 18.04
CA PHE A 327 -10.46 -4.55 17.44
C PHE A 327 -11.96 -4.66 17.77
N ASN A 328 -12.57 -5.83 17.53
CA ASN A 328 -13.98 -6.07 17.82
C ASN A 328 -14.31 -5.93 19.31
N ARG A 329 -13.39 -6.32 20.20
CA ARG A 329 -13.55 -6.10 21.64
C ARG A 329 -13.52 -4.62 21.98
N LEU A 330 -12.50 -3.88 21.52
CA LEU A 330 -12.35 -2.45 21.75
C LEU A 330 -13.55 -1.66 21.23
N ALA A 331 -14.04 -1.97 20.02
CA ALA A 331 -15.22 -1.32 19.44
C ALA A 331 -16.51 -1.58 20.24
N ARG A 332 -16.66 -2.77 20.85
CA ARG A 332 -17.82 -3.13 21.67
C ARG A 332 -17.74 -2.55 23.09
N THR A 333 -16.56 -2.50 23.69
CA THR A 333 -16.37 -2.03 25.07
C THR A 333 -16.05 -0.55 25.16
N SER A 334 -15.99 0.16 24.03
CA SER A 334 -15.73 1.58 23.94
C SER A 334 -16.69 2.39 24.82
N GLN A 335 -16.17 3.44 25.48
CA GLN A 335 -16.99 4.36 26.27
C GLN A 335 -18.09 5.04 25.44
N PHE A 336 -17.87 5.22 24.13
CA PHE A 336 -18.86 5.79 23.22
C PHE A 336 -20.13 4.93 23.15
N ARG A 337 -20.01 3.60 23.26
CA ARG A 337 -21.16 2.68 23.32
C ARG A 337 -22.05 2.92 24.55
N ARG A 338 -21.44 3.44 25.63
CA ARG A 338 -22.11 3.79 26.89
C ARG A 338 -22.52 5.26 26.95
N SER A 339 -22.22 6.05 25.92
CA SER A 339 -22.59 7.45 25.87
C SER A 339 -24.10 7.61 25.94
N PRO A 340 -24.63 8.54 26.77
CA PRO A 340 -26.05 8.86 26.76
C PRO A 340 -26.49 9.53 25.44
N SER A 341 -25.55 10.17 24.72
CA SER A 341 -25.82 10.79 23.43
C SER A 341 -25.95 9.74 22.32
N GLN A 342 -27.13 9.69 21.69
CA GLN A 342 -27.37 8.86 20.50
C GLN A 342 -26.46 9.29 19.35
N GLU A 343 -26.30 10.58 19.13
CA GLU A 343 -25.43 11.14 18.09
C GLU A 343 -23.98 10.66 18.26
N ALA A 344 -23.44 10.70 19.49
CA ALA A 344 -22.08 10.21 19.75
C ALA A 344 -21.93 8.71 19.45
N ARG A 345 -22.96 7.90 19.72
CA ARG A 345 -22.97 6.47 19.37
C ARG A 345 -22.98 6.26 17.85
N GLU A 346 -23.81 7.00 17.14
CA GLU A 346 -23.90 6.93 15.67
C GLU A 346 -22.60 7.39 14.99
N GLN A 347 -21.97 8.45 15.48
CA GLN A 347 -20.69 8.93 14.96
C GLN A 347 -19.56 7.92 15.21
N PHE A 348 -19.55 7.28 16.38
CA PHE A 348 -18.62 6.19 16.67
C PHE A 348 -18.86 4.96 15.78
N ASP A 349 -20.11 4.65 15.46
CA ASP A 349 -20.46 3.55 14.55
C ASP A 349 -20.02 3.81 13.12
N LYS A 350 -20.17 5.05 12.63
CA LYS A 350 -19.63 5.47 11.34
C LYS A 350 -18.10 5.33 11.30
N MET A 351 -17.40 5.71 12.37
CA MET A 351 -15.95 5.56 12.48
C MET A 351 -15.52 4.10 12.44
N VAL A 352 -16.14 3.24 13.26
CA VAL A 352 -15.83 1.81 13.31
C VAL A 352 -16.09 1.15 11.94
N ALA A 353 -17.21 1.47 11.30
CA ALA A 353 -17.52 0.95 9.96
C ALA A 353 -16.50 1.40 8.91
N ALA A 354 -16.03 2.66 8.98
CA ALA A 354 -14.96 3.15 8.10
C ALA A 354 -13.66 2.38 8.30
N TYR A 355 -13.30 2.07 9.56
CA TYR A 355 -12.08 1.35 9.90
C TYR A 355 -12.12 -0.10 9.43
N GLN A 356 -13.29 -0.75 9.58
CA GLN A 356 -13.54 -2.08 9.03
C GLN A 356 -13.42 -2.09 7.50
N ALA A 357 -13.99 -1.08 6.82
CA ALA A 357 -13.93 -0.97 5.36
C ALA A 357 -12.48 -0.84 4.83
N VAL A 358 -11.57 -0.16 5.56
CA VAL A 358 -10.15 -0.09 5.18
C VAL A 358 -9.50 -1.48 5.13
N VAL A 359 -9.75 -2.31 6.14
CA VAL A 359 -9.21 -3.68 6.20
C VAL A 359 -9.90 -4.59 5.18
N ASP A 360 -11.23 -4.57 5.11
CA ASP A 360 -12.02 -5.40 4.19
C ASP A 360 -11.63 -5.09 2.74
N CYS A 361 -11.53 -3.80 2.39
CA CYS A 361 -11.02 -3.37 1.09
C CYS A 361 -9.65 -3.98 0.80
N ARG A 362 -8.70 -3.85 1.72
CA ARG A 362 -7.34 -4.37 1.50
C ARG A 362 -7.37 -5.88 1.28
N PHE A 363 -8.13 -6.60 2.09
CA PHE A 363 -8.24 -8.04 1.98
C PHE A 363 -8.92 -8.48 0.68
N ALA A 364 -10.10 -7.95 0.37
CA ALA A 364 -10.86 -8.29 -0.83
C ALA A 364 -10.07 -7.97 -2.12
N PHE A 365 -9.39 -6.82 -2.15
CA PHE A 365 -8.59 -6.41 -3.30
C PHE A 365 -7.42 -7.36 -3.54
N LEU A 366 -6.63 -7.67 -2.51
CA LEU A 366 -5.48 -8.58 -2.64
C LEU A 366 -5.90 -10.04 -2.86
N HIS A 367 -7.00 -10.48 -2.25
CA HIS A 367 -7.55 -11.81 -2.49
C HIS A 367 -7.92 -11.97 -3.96
N ARG A 368 -8.67 -11.01 -4.54
CA ARG A 368 -9.02 -10.98 -5.97
C ARG A 368 -7.77 -11.02 -6.85
N GLU A 369 -6.77 -10.19 -6.57
CA GLU A 369 -5.51 -10.23 -7.32
C GLU A 369 -4.87 -11.62 -7.27
N SER A 370 -4.80 -12.23 -6.08
CA SER A 370 -4.20 -13.55 -5.90
C SER A 370 -4.92 -14.67 -6.66
N GLU A 371 -6.25 -14.62 -6.77
CA GLU A 371 -7.02 -15.59 -7.56
C GLU A 371 -6.75 -15.45 -9.06
N VAL A 372 -6.64 -14.22 -9.57
CA VAL A 372 -6.28 -13.96 -10.97
C VAL A 372 -4.88 -14.47 -11.29
N TRP A 373 -3.93 -14.31 -10.35
CA TRP A 373 -2.58 -14.90 -10.47
C TRP A 373 -2.60 -16.44 -10.59
N HIS A 374 -3.58 -17.10 -9.98
CA HIS A 374 -3.73 -18.55 -10.05
C HIS A 374 -4.35 -19.02 -11.37
N ILE A 375 -5.24 -18.22 -11.98
CA ILE A 375 -5.90 -18.53 -13.26
C ILE A 375 -4.95 -18.32 -14.46
N ALA A 376 -4.05 -17.35 -14.41
CA ALA A 376 -3.19 -16.98 -15.54
C ALA A 376 -2.03 -17.98 -15.86
N LYS A 377 -1.87 -19.09 -15.11
CA LYS A 377 -0.83 -20.11 -15.34
C LYS A 377 -1.23 -21.20 -16.34
N GLY A 378 -1.73 -20.82 -17.52
CA GLY A 378 -1.80 -21.70 -18.69
C GLY A 378 -0.43 -21.86 -19.38
N PRO A 379 -0.15 -22.94 -20.13
CA PRO A 379 1.21 -23.31 -20.59
C PRO A 379 1.90 -22.37 -21.60
N THR A 380 1.32 -21.24 -21.98
CA THR A 380 1.86 -20.35 -23.04
C THR A 380 2.03 -18.88 -22.65
N ALA A 381 1.78 -18.49 -21.39
CA ALA A 381 1.90 -17.10 -20.99
C ALA A 381 3.36 -16.74 -20.59
N SER A 382 4.15 -16.27 -21.56
CA SER A 382 5.42 -15.61 -21.31
C SER A 382 5.27 -14.09 -21.42
N SER A 383 5.76 -13.38 -20.39
CA SER A 383 5.92 -11.92 -20.28
C SER A 383 4.65 -11.06 -20.23
N GLY A 384 4.67 -10.05 -19.35
CA GLY A 384 3.68 -8.98 -19.28
C GLY A 384 2.48 -9.28 -18.36
N TRP A 385 2.15 -8.35 -17.49
CA TRP A 385 0.84 -8.32 -16.83
C TRP A 385 -0.22 -8.10 -17.92
N TRP A 386 -1.25 -8.94 -18.01
CA TRP A 386 -2.25 -8.85 -19.09
C TRP A 386 -3.66 -8.49 -18.60
N VAL A 387 -4.25 -7.63 -19.43
CA VAL A 387 -5.62 -7.14 -19.63
C VAL A 387 -6.75 -8.03 -19.08
N PHE A 388 -7.67 -7.41 -18.33
CA PHE A 388 -8.91 -8.03 -17.84
C PHE A 388 -9.97 -8.13 -18.94
N GLY A 389 -10.36 -9.36 -19.28
CA GLY A 389 -11.65 -9.67 -19.90
C GLY A 389 -12.61 -10.22 -18.84
N HIS A 390 -13.90 -9.92 -18.96
CA HIS A 390 -14.96 -10.38 -18.05
C HIS A 390 -14.93 -11.92 -17.83
N PRO A 391 -15.31 -12.41 -16.63
CA PRO A 391 -15.45 -13.84 -16.41
C PRO A 391 -16.69 -14.33 -17.16
N VAL A 392 -16.48 -15.13 -18.21
CA VAL A 392 -17.55 -15.97 -18.77
C VAL A 392 -17.56 -17.28 -17.99
N SER A 393 -18.72 -17.57 -17.42
CA SER A 393 -19.04 -18.81 -16.70
C SER A 393 -18.81 -20.06 -17.56
N SER A 394 -18.22 -21.07 -16.92
CA SER A 394 -18.40 -22.51 -17.19
C SER A 394 -18.04 -23.05 -18.58
N PHE A 395 -16.99 -23.87 -18.68
CA PHE A 395 -17.02 -25.04 -19.57
C PHE A 395 -16.13 -26.19 -19.04
N VAL A 396 -16.78 -27.32 -18.79
CA VAL A 396 -16.20 -28.67 -18.83
C VAL A 396 -15.95 -28.99 -20.30
N VAL A 397 -14.73 -29.33 -20.70
CA VAL A 397 -14.50 -29.99 -21.99
C VAL A 397 -13.58 -31.19 -21.78
N ALA A 398 -14.18 -32.36 -22.02
CA ALA A 398 -13.52 -33.66 -22.11
C ALA A 398 -12.48 -33.66 -23.23
N ILE A 399 -11.31 -34.23 -22.96
CA ILE A 399 -10.26 -34.44 -23.97
C ILE A 399 -10.66 -35.67 -24.78
N GLY A 400 -11.28 -35.45 -25.94
CA GLY A 400 -11.47 -36.45 -26.99
C GLY A 400 -10.39 -36.28 -28.06
N SER A 401 -9.58 -37.32 -28.24
CA SER A 401 -8.50 -37.46 -29.20
C SER A 401 -8.99 -37.82 -30.61
N HIS A 402 -8.55 -37.10 -31.66
CA HIS A 402 -8.15 -37.63 -32.99
C HIS A 402 -7.69 -36.50 -33.98
N PRO A 403 -6.97 -36.81 -35.09
CA PRO A 403 -5.84 -36.01 -35.57
C PRO A 403 -5.86 -35.65 -37.09
N TRP A 404 -4.91 -34.80 -37.52
CA TRP A 404 -4.54 -34.39 -38.91
C TRP A 404 -5.60 -33.51 -39.64
N ASP A 405 -5.28 -32.44 -40.37
CA ASP A 405 -4.29 -32.35 -41.45
C ASP A 405 -3.80 -30.92 -41.79
N LYS A 406 -2.62 -30.84 -42.41
CA LYS A 406 -1.91 -29.64 -42.90
C LYS A 406 -2.48 -29.13 -44.24
N VAL A 407 -2.76 -27.83 -44.36
CA VAL A 407 -2.64 -27.10 -45.65
C VAL A 407 -2.10 -25.67 -45.48
N ARG A 408 -1.02 -25.41 -46.23
CA ARG A 408 -0.39 -24.16 -46.75
C ARG A 408 -1.22 -22.87 -46.57
N GLY A 409 -0.70 -21.69 -46.25
CA GLY A 409 0.63 -21.11 -46.39
C GLY A 409 0.49 -19.64 -46.79
N LYS A 410 0.75 -18.70 -45.87
CA LYS A 410 1.02 -17.27 -46.13
C LYS A 410 1.78 -16.71 -44.92
N LYS A 411 3.10 -16.56 -45.04
CA LYS A 411 3.94 -15.90 -44.03
C LYS A 411 3.72 -14.38 -44.13
N ARG A 412 3.01 -13.79 -43.16
CA ARG A 412 3.18 -12.35 -42.87
C ARG A 412 4.34 -12.22 -41.89
N LYS A 413 5.37 -11.48 -42.29
CA LYS A 413 6.46 -11.05 -41.40
C LYS A 413 5.86 -10.06 -40.38
N CYS A 414 5.67 -10.50 -39.14
CA CYS A 414 5.58 -9.57 -38.02
C CYS A 414 7.02 -9.32 -37.54
N THR A 415 7.54 -8.14 -37.81
CA THR A 415 8.76 -7.63 -37.18
C THR A 415 8.39 -7.29 -35.74
N LEU A 416 8.67 -8.22 -34.82
CA LEU A 416 8.54 -7.98 -33.38
C LEU A 416 9.87 -7.35 -32.90
N LEU A 417 9.85 -6.04 -32.68
CA LEU A 417 10.94 -5.32 -32.03
C LEU A 417 10.85 -5.62 -30.52
N MET A 418 11.60 -6.62 -30.04
CA MET A 418 11.78 -6.84 -28.61
C MET A 418 12.87 -5.90 -28.08
N ILE A 419 12.47 -4.90 -27.30
CA ILE A 419 13.37 -4.14 -26.44
C ILE A 419 13.37 -4.83 -25.07
N HIS A 420 14.50 -5.45 -24.73
CA HIS A 420 14.79 -6.05 -23.43
C HIS A 420 15.29 -4.96 -22.48
N THR A 421 14.71 -4.84 -21.28
CA THR A 421 15.30 -4.05 -20.19
C THR A 421 15.32 -4.88 -18.90
N LYS A 422 16.45 -4.77 -18.18
CA LYS A 422 16.87 -5.42 -16.92
C LYS A 422 17.54 -6.81 -17.04
N MET A 423 18.71 -6.82 -17.68
CA MET A 423 19.87 -7.60 -17.23
C MET A 423 21.14 -6.81 -17.57
N LEU A 424 21.93 -6.42 -16.57
CA LEU A 424 23.34 -6.11 -16.73
C LEU A 424 24.09 -6.88 -15.65
N VAL A 425 24.62 -8.04 -16.04
CA VAL A 425 25.73 -8.71 -15.39
C VAL A 425 26.93 -8.50 -16.30
N PHE A 426 27.98 -7.90 -15.75
CA PHE A 426 29.25 -7.65 -16.41
C PHE A 426 29.96 -8.96 -16.80
N SER A 427 30.45 -9.04 -18.03
CA SER A 427 31.78 -9.59 -18.32
C SER A 427 32.17 -9.31 -19.76
N PHE A 428 33.25 -8.55 -19.96
CA PHE A 428 34.37 -8.93 -20.83
C PHE A 428 35.52 -7.92 -20.65
N PHE A 429 36.68 -8.42 -20.23
CA PHE A 429 37.97 -7.86 -20.65
C PHE A 429 38.99 -9.01 -20.78
N PHE A 430 39.43 -9.25 -22.01
CA PHE A 430 40.74 -9.81 -22.31
C PHE A 430 41.34 -8.95 -23.41
N ARG A 431 42.35 -8.14 -23.08
CA ARG A 431 43.57 -8.09 -23.89
C ARG A 431 44.75 -7.53 -23.09
N VAL A 432 45.80 -8.33 -23.18
CA VAL A 432 47.20 -8.17 -22.78
C VAL A 432 47.84 -6.91 -23.37
N LEU A 433 48.76 -6.32 -22.58
CA LEU A 433 50.00 -5.57 -22.88
C LEU A 433 50.09 -4.46 -21.81
N GLY A 434 51.10 -4.29 -20.97
CA GLY A 434 52.36 -4.97 -20.70
C GLY A 434 53.13 -4.13 -19.66
N SER A 435 53.89 -4.82 -18.81
CA SER A 435 55.18 -4.42 -18.22
C SER A 435 55.31 -3.22 -17.25
N SER A 436 56.06 -3.51 -16.18
CA SER A 436 56.76 -2.62 -15.21
C SER A 436 55.87 -2.14 -14.06
N GLY A 437 56.11 -2.41 -12.77
CA GLY A 437 57.33 -2.78 -12.07
C GLY A 437 57.49 -1.85 -10.86
N VAL A 438 57.99 -2.39 -9.74
CA VAL A 438 58.50 -1.73 -8.53
C VAL A 438 57.61 -1.79 -7.27
N VAL A 439 58.34 -2.14 -6.20
CA VAL A 439 58.06 -2.61 -4.84
C VAL A 439 58.08 -1.42 -3.85
N MET A 440 57.32 -1.46 -2.75
CA MET A 440 57.84 -1.26 -1.37
C MET A 440 56.76 -1.26 -0.26
N SER A 441 56.95 -2.20 0.68
CA SER A 441 56.90 -2.14 2.17
C SER A 441 55.79 -1.41 2.97
N ALA A 442 55.37 -2.13 4.02
CA ALA A 442 54.55 -1.81 5.21
C ALA A 442 55.19 -0.69 6.12
N PRO A 443 54.68 -0.29 7.33
CA PRO A 443 54.02 -1.12 8.37
C PRO A 443 52.94 -0.49 9.32
N VAL A 444 52.21 -1.40 10.00
CA VAL A 444 51.87 -1.51 11.45
C VAL A 444 51.34 -0.30 12.26
N GLY A 445 50.22 -0.55 12.96
CA GLY A 445 49.80 0.07 14.24
C GLY A 445 48.27 0.01 14.39
N GLY A 446 47.60 -0.63 15.36
CA GLY A 446 48.02 -1.20 16.63
C GLY A 446 47.56 -0.35 17.81
N THR A 447 46.28 -0.37 18.18
CA THR A 447 45.84 -0.02 19.55
C THR A 447 44.52 -0.72 19.92
N SER A 448 44.62 -1.52 20.98
CA SER A 448 43.55 -2.14 21.76
C SER A 448 43.05 -1.15 22.82
N ILE A 449 41.74 -1.15 23.10
CA ILE A 449 41.18 -0.61 24.36
C ILE A 449 40.18 -1.63 24.92
N ASN A 450 40.55 -2.21 26.05
CA ASN A 450 39.73 -3.00 26.94
C ASN A 450 38.66 -2.11 27.62
N GLY A 451 37.41 -2.57 27.64
CA GLY A 451 36.32 -1.96 28.42
C GLY A 451 35.41 -3.05 28.98
N ALA A 452 35.29 -3.09 30.30
CA ALA A 452 34.81 -4.20 31.10
C ALA A 452 33.34 -4.61 30.87
N LEU A 453 33.09 -5.92 30.80
CA LEU A 453 31.78 -6.53 31.02
C LEU A 453 31.38 -6.37 32.49
N ARG A 454 30.24 -5.74 32.74
CA ARG A 454 29.50 -5.85 34.00
C ARG A 454 28.16 -6.50 33.71
N VAL A 455 28.03 -7.76 34.12
CA VAL A 455 26.79 -8.54 34.06
C VAL A 455 25.90 -8.10 35.21
N VAL A 456 24.74 -7.52 34.90
CA VAL A 456 23.64 -7.30 35.85
C VAL A 456 22.41 -8.00 35.28
N ARG A 457 21.83 -8.91 36.09
CA ARG A 457 20.62 -9.68 35.74
C ARG A 457 19.39 -8.76 35.65
N PRO A 458 18.43 -8.99 34.74
CA PRO A 458 17.13 -8.35 34.84
C PRO A 458 16.14 -9.25 35.59
N ASN A 459 15.60 -8.71 36.68
CA ASN A 459 14.30 -9.11 37.22
C ASN A 459 13.19 -8.52 36.35
N GLN A 460 12.05 -9.21 36.37
CA GLN A 460 10.79 -8.88 35.70
C GLN A 460 10.37 -7.41 35.84
N ALA A 461 9.99 -6.80 34.73
CA ALA A 461 9.15 -5.61 34.71
C ALA A 461 8.32 -5.59 33.41
N ASP A 462 7.02 -5.38 33.56
CA ASP A 462 6.07 -5.14 32.47
C ASP A 462 6.48 -3.90 31.66
N GLU A 463 6.79 -4.08 30.37
CA GLU A 463 7.09 -2.97 29.47
C GLU A 463 5.82 -2.48 28.75
N VAL A 464 5.34 -1.32 29.18
CA VAL A 464 4.51 -0.43 28.37
C VAL A 464 5.42 0.17 27.29
N LEU A 465 5.17 -0.18 26.03
CA LEU A 465 5.92 0.31 24.88
C LEU A 465 5.64 1.80 24.66
N HIS A 466 6.58 2.68 25.06
CA HIS A 466 6.58 4.08 24.64
C HIS A 466 7.12 4.19 23.20
N ILE A 467 6.30 4.70 22.29
CA ILE A 467 6.71 5.08 20.93
C ILE A 467 7.36 6.48 21.01
N PRO A 468 8.64 6.67 20.62
CA PRO A 468 9.28 7.97 20.65
C PRO A 468 8.74 8.87 19.52
N THR A 469 8.35 10.10 19.86
CA THR A 469 7.79 11.09 18.92
C THR A 469 8.83 12.05 18.31
N HIS A 470 10.13 11.82 18.50
CA HIS A 470 11.18 12.68 17.95
C HIS A 470 12.36 11.88 17.37
N PRO A 471 12.93 12.30 16.22
CA PRO A 471 14.17 11.71 15.72
C PRO A 471 15.36 12.13 16.61
N PRO A 472 16.38 11.26 16.79
CA PRO A 472 17.60 11.64 17.50
C PRO A 472 18.40 12.69 16.72
N PRO A 473 19.24 13.49 17.41
CA PRO A 473 20.01 14.58 16.82
C PRO A 473 21.01 14.13 15.75
#